data_AF-A0A7V3LLS2-F1
#
_entry.id   AF-A0A7V3LLS2-F1
#
_cell.length_a   1.000
_cell.length_b   1.000
_cell.length_c   1.000
_cell.angle_alpha   90.00
_cell.angle_beta   90.00
_cell.angle_gamma   90.00
#
_symmetry.space_group_name_H-M   'P 1'
#
loop_
_entity.id
_entity.type
_entity.pdbx_description
1 polymer ?
#
loop_
_entity_poly.entity_id
_entity_poly.type
_entity_poly.pdbx_seq_one_letter_code
_entity_poly.pdbx_strand_id
1 'polypeptide(L)'
;TLAIIVFRGPLPRADIEYIRGVNCTSILRSLLIRGLIERVDNPNDKRSFLYQATPDLPAYFGVGSLSELPRFEEFKNEIERVFAERAQEEDAQAVQTENQHETI
;
A
#
# COMPACT_ATOMS: atom_id res chain seq x y z
N THR A 1 -3.30 8.99 -0.39
CA THR A 1 -3.99 7.69 -0.18
C THR A 1 -4.35 7.08 -1.50
N LEU A 2 -5.21 7.70 -2.33
CA LEU A 2 -5.57 7.13 -3.65
C LEU A 2 -4.34 6.86 -4.53
N ALA A 3 -3.41 7.82 -4.63
CA ALA A 3 -2.17 7.65 -5.39
C ALA A 3 -1.39 6.37 -4.99
N ILE A 4 -1.19 6.14 -3.69
CA ILE A 4 -0.51 4.94 -3.18
C ILE A 4 -1.21 3.66 -3.68
N ILE A 5 -2.54 3.63 -3.62
CA ILE A 5 -3.34 2.49 -4.07
C ILE A 5 -3.25 2.30 -5.59
N VAL A 6 -3.22 3.39 -6.36
CA VAL A 6 -3.08 3.37 -7.82
C VAL A 6 -1.73 2.83 -8.27
N PHE A 7 -0.65 3.27 -7.62
CA PHE A 7 0.71 2.94 -8.06
C PHE A 7 1.24 1.61 -7.50
N ARG A 8 0.64 1.08 -6.42
CA ARG A 8 1.18 -0.10 -5.71
C ARG A 8 0.16 -1.15 -5.26
N GLY A 9 -1.14 -0.86 -5.39
CA GLY A 9 -2.19 -1.81 -5.00
C GLY A 9 -2.07 -3.16 -5.72
N PRO A 10 -2.54 -4.25 -5.11
CA PRO A 10 -3.27 -4.32 -3.84
C PRO A 10 -2.37 -4.28 -2.59
N LEU A 11 -2.78 -3.54 -1.54
CA LEU A 11 -2.03 -3.44 -0.27
C LEU A 11 -2.95 -3.24 0.97
N PRO A 12 -2.55 -3.68 2.18
CA PRO A 12 -3.35 -3.53 3.39
C PRO A 12 -3.38 -2.08 3.91
N ARG A 13 -4.36 -1.76 4.76
CA ARG A 13 -4.48 -0.43 5.40
C ARG A 13 -3.19 -0.02 6.15
N ALA A 14 -2.55 -0.97 6.84
CA ALA A 14 -1.35 -0.71 7.63
C ALA A 14 -0.22 -0.11 6.78
N ASP A 15 -0.01 -0.65 5.57
CA ASP A 15 1.02 -0.18 4.64
C ASP A 15 0.73 1.21 4.10
N ILE A 16 -0.56 1.50 3.83
CA ILE A 16 -0.98 2.84 3.41
C ILE A 16 -0.75 3.86 4.54
N GLU A 17 -1.03 3.49 5.79
CA GLU A 17 -0.79 4.34 6.95
C GLU A 17 0.70 4.57 7.20
N TYR A 18 1.52 3.54 7.02
CA TYR A 18 2.97 3.63 7.11
C TYR A 18 3.53 4.69 6.15
N ILE A 19 3.22 4.59 4.84
CA ILE A 19 3.67 5.59 3.85
C ILE A 19 3.13 6.98 4.18
N ARG A 20 1.87 7.07 4.61
CA ARG A 20 1.23 8.36 4.91
C ARG A 20 1.72 9.01 6.20
N GLY A 21 2.30 8.24 7.12
CA GLY A 21 2.63 8.65 8.48
C GLY A 21 1.42 8.99 9.35
N VAL A 22 0.19 8.72 8.91
CA VAL A 22 -1.05 9.10 9.60
C VAL A 22 -2.18 8.09 9.36
N ASN A 23 -3.15 8.05 10.28
CA ASN A 23 -4.36 7.23 10.12
C ASN A 23 -5.13 7.63 8.84
N CYS A 24 -5.57 6.65 8.07
CA CYS A 24 -6.26 6.89 6.80
C CYS A 24 -7.68 6.31 6.72
N THR A 25 -8.27 5.90 7.85
CA THR A 25 -9.56 5.19 7.91
C THR A 25 -10.71 5.97 7.28
N SER A 26 -10.84 7.27 7.59
CA SER A 26 -11.91 8.13 7.04
C SER A 26 -11.76 8.36 5.53
N ILE A 27 -10.52 8.49 5.06
CA ILE A 27 -10.19 8.68 3.64
C ILE A 27 -10.48 7.39 2.87
N LEU A 28 -10.06 6.23 3.38
CA LEU A 28 -10.37 4.94 2.76
C LEU A 28 -11.88 4.72 2.66
N ARG A 29 -12.63 5.02 3.73
CA ARG A 29 -14.10 4.94 3.70
C ARG A 29 -14.69 5.85 2.62
N SER A 30 -14.19 7.08 2.50
CA SER A 30 -14.66 8.04 1.50
C SER A 30 -14.37 7.58 0.07
N LEU A 31 -13.19 7.01 -0.17
CA LEU A 31 -12.80 6.47 -1.48
C LEU A 31 -13.63 5.24 -1.87
N LEU A 32 -13.92 4.35 -0.92
CA LEU A 32 -14.81 3.19 -1.11
C LEU A 32 -16.23 3.63 -1.47
N ILE A 33 -16.81 4.57 -0.72
CA ILE A 33 -18.17 5.08 -0.96
C ILE A 33 -18.28 5.70 -2.36
N ARG A 34 -17.21 6.34 -2.84
CA ARG A 34 -17.15 6.94 -4.17
C ARG A 34 -16.85 5.95 -5.29
N GLY A 35 -16.61 4.67 -4.98
CA GLY A 35 -16.26 3.65 -5.97
C GLY A 35 -14.90 3.86 -6.65
N LEU A 36 -13.99 4.63 -6.04
CA LEU A 36 -12.65 4.87 -6.59
C LEU A 36 -11.66 3.76 -6.24
N ILE A 37 -11.94 3.03 -5.16
CA ILE A 37 -11.18 1.87 -4.70
C ILE A 37 -12.14 0.78 -4.27
N GLU A 38 -11.65 -0.45 -4.22
CA GLU A 38 -12.37 -1.61 -3.72
C GLU A 38 -11.54 -2.40 -2.71
N ARG A 39 -12.21 -3.29 -1.97
CA ARG A 39 -11.57 -4.24 -1.07
C ARG A 39 -11.43 -5.58 -1.76
N VAL A 40 -10.27 -6.19 -1.62
CA VAL A 40 -10.04 -7.58 -2.00
C VAL A 40 -9.58 -8.36 -0.77
N ASP A 41 -9.89 -9.66 -0.76
CA ASP A 41 -9.51 -10.53 0.35
C ASP A 41 -7.99 -10.57 0.52
N ASN A 42 -7.54 -10.53 1.77
CA ASN A 42 -6.13 -10.72 2.05
C ASN A 42 -5.83 -12.23 2.18
N PRO A 43 -5.02 -12.82 1.28
CA PRO A 43 -4.70 -14.25 1.32
C PRO A 43 -3.90 -14.64 2.57
N ASN A 44 -3.15 -13.70 3.15
CA ASN A 44 -2.27 -13.94 4.30
C ASN A 44 -2.97 -13.72 5.65
N ASP A 45 -4.06 -12.95 5.67
CA ASP A 45 -4.81 -12.65 6.90
C ASP A 45 -6.29 -12.43 6.61
N LYS A 46 -7.11 -13.44 6.92
CA LYS A 46 -8.57 -13.44 6.70
C LYS A 46 -9.33 -12.35 7.48
N ARG A 47 -8.70 -11.67 8.43
CA ARG A 47 -9.31 -10.59 9.22
C ARG A 47 -9.02 -9.21 8.65
N SER A 48 -8.22 -9.11 7.60
CA SER A 48 -7.91 -7.85 6.94
C SER A 48 -8.25 -7.89 5.45
N PHE A 49 -8.34 -6.69 4.86
CA PHE A 49 -8.58 -6.48 3.44
C PHE A 49 -7.38 -5.77 2.82
N LEU A 50 -7.11 -6.08 1.56
CA LEU A 50 -6.27 -5.26 0.71
C LEU A 50 -7.13 -4.25 -0.04
N TYR A 51 -6.54 -3.13 -0.41
CA TYR A 51 -7.19 -2.06 -1.15
C TYR A 51 -6.53 -1.92 -2.51
N GLN A 52 -7.35 -1.86 -3.55
CA GLN A 52 -6.91 -1.65 -4.93
C GLN A 52 -7.81 -0.63 -5.66
N ALA A 53 -7.30 -0.07 -6.74
CA ALA A 53 -8.09 0.79 -7.61
C ALA A 53 -9.20 -0.01 -8.30
N THR A 54 -10.38 0.59 -8.47
CA THR A 54 -11.46 -0.04 -9.22
C THR A 54 -11.14 -0.09 -10.73
N PRO A 55 -11.71 -1.04 -11.47
CA PRO A 55 -11.57 -1.09 -12.93
C PRO A 55 -12.07 0.17 -13.65
N ASP A 56 -13.01 0.90 -13.06
CA ASP A 56 -13.59 2.12 -13.63
C ASP A 56 -12.71 3.35 -13.41
N LEU A 57 -11.70 3.27 -12.53
CA LEU A 57 -10.86 4.41 -12.16
C LEU A 57 -10.15 5.11 -13.34
N PRO A 58 -9.60 4.41 -14.37
CA PRO A 58 -9.02 5.04 -15.56
C PRO A 58 -9.97 6.02 -16.25
N ALA A 59 -11.27 5.71 -16.30
CA ALA A 59 -12.27 6.55 -16.94
C ALA A 59 -12.43 7.91 -16.24
N TYR A 60 -12.23 7.97 -14.92
CA TYR A 60 -12.22 9.24 -14.16
C TYR A 60 -11.03 10.13 -14.50
N PHE A 61 -9.93 9.53 -14.99
CA PHE A 61 -8.74 10.24 -15.45
C PHE A 61 -8.72 10.48 -16.97
N GLY A 62 -9.71 9.98 -17.70
CA GLY A 62 -9.78 10.08 -19.16
C GLY A 62 -8.71 9.27 -19.89
N VAL A 63 -8.19 8.21 -19.26
CA VAL A 63 -7.15 7.33 -19.81
C VAL A 63 -7.66 5.91 -19.98
N GLY A 64 -7.02 5.12 -20.85
CA GLY A 64 -7.39 3.71 -21.07
C GLY A 64 -6.91 2.77 -19.97
N SER A 65 -5.83 3.16 -19.28
CA SER A 65 -5.21 2.41 -18.20
C SER A 65 -4.56 3.35 -17.19
N LEU A 66 -4.50 2.95 -15.91
CA LEU A 66 -3.77 3.71 -14.89
C LEU A 66 -2.27 3.85 -15.21
N SER A 67 -1.70 2.92 -15.99
CA SER A 67 -0.30 2.99 -16.44
C SER A 67 -0.02 4.15 -17.39
N GLU A 68 -1.05 4.75 -17.99
CA GLU A 68 -0.94 5.91 -18.88
C GLU A 68 -0.84 7.23 -18.11
N LEU A 69 -0.99 7.20 -16.77
CA LEU A 69 -0.86 8.40 -15.96
C LEU A 69 0.56 8.98 -16.07
N PRO A 70 0.71 10.31 -16.06
CA PRO A 70 2.01 10.95 -16.11
C PRO A 70 2.92 10.44 -14.98
N ARG A 71 4.16 10.08 -15.34
CA ARG A 71 5.20 9.63 -14.39
C ARG A 71 4.81 8.37 -13.60
N PHE A 72 3.93 7.52 -14.14
CA PHE A 72 3.46 6.30 -13.46
C PHE A 72 4.61 5.43 -12.94
N GLU A 73 5.56 5.08 -13.80
CA GLU A 73 6.70 4.22 -13.43
C GLU A 73 7.62 4.88 -12.39
N GLU A 74 7.79 6.20 -12.44
CA GLU A 74 8.61 6.92 -11.47
C GLU A 74 8.00 6.84 -10.06
N PHE A 75 6.71 7.15 -9.93
CA PHE A 75 6.01 7.08 -8.64
C PHE A 75 5.90 5.65 -8.12
N LYS A 76 5.68 4.68 -9.01
CA LYS A 76 5.69 3.27 -8.66
C LYS A 76 7.04 2.87 -8.06
N ASN A 77 8.15 3.20 -8.73
CA ASN A 77 9.49 2.88 -8.24
C ASN A 77 9.83 3.58 -6.91
N GLU A 78 9.41 4.83 -6.73
CA GLU A 78 9.60 5.56 -5.47
C GLU A 78 8.89 4.85 -4.31
N ILE A 79 7.63 4.44 -4.51
CA ILE A 79 6.85 3.72 -3.50
C ILE A 79 7.45 2.35 -3.20
N GLU A 80 7.86 1.59 -4.23
CA GLU A 80 8.52 0.29 -4.04
C GLU A 80 9.80 0.41 -3.22
N ARG A 81 10.58 1.48 -3.44
CA ARG A 81 11.79 1.74 -2.67
C ARG A 81 11.48 1.95 -1.18
N VAL A 82 10.45 2.71 -0.84
CA VAL A 82 10.03 2.90 0.57
C VAL A 82 9.68 1.57 1.23
N PHE A 83 9.00 0.67 0.51
CA PHE A 83 8.68 -0.66 1.03
C PHE A 83 9.90 -1.56 1.15
N ALA A 84 10.83 -1.50 0.20
CA ALA A 84 12.09 -2.25 0.27
C ALA A 84 12.94 -1.79 1.47
N GLU A 85 13.02 -0.49 1.73
CA GLU A 85 13.71 0.08 2.89
C GLU A 85 13.07 -0.42 4.20
N ARG A 86 11.74 -0.39 4.30
CA ARG A 86 11.03 -0.94 5.47
C ARG A 86 11.30 -2.41 5.71
N ALA A 87 11.29 -3.24 4.66
CA ALA A 87 11.55 -4.67 4.79
C ALA A 87 12.98 -4.94 5.29
N GLN A 88 13.96 -4.17 4.81
CA GLN A 88 15.35 -4.25 5.28
C GLN A 88 15.50 -3.83 6.75
N GLU A 89 14.75 -2.82 7.19
CA GLU A 89 14.73 -2.39 8.59
C GLU A 89 14.13 -3.47 9.51
N GLU A 90 13.03 -4.10 9.08
CA GLU A 90 12.38 -5.21 9.81
C GLU A 90 13.33 -6.42 9.95
N ASP A 91 14.03 -6.79 8.87
CA ASP A 91 15.03 -7.87 8.88
C ASP A 91 16.22 -7.54 9.81
N ALA A 92 16.72 -6.30 9.78
CA ALA A 92 17.83 -5.86 10.62
C ALA A 92 17.47 -5.85 12.12
N GLN A 93 16.22 -5.54 12.47
CA GLN A 93 15.72 -5.56 13.86
C GLN A 93 15.48 -6.98 14.40
N ALA A 94 15.08 -7.92 13.53
CA ALA A 94 14.93 -9.32 13.91
C ALA A 94 16.27 -9.94 14.34
N VAL A 95 17.34 -9.69 13.59
CA VAL A 95 18.70 -10.21 13.85
C VAL A 95 19.30 -9.67 15.17
N GLN A 96 18.94 -8.45 15.58
CA GLN A 96 19.43 -7.88 16.84
C GLN A 96 18.73 -8.44 18.09
N THR A 97 17.49 -8.94 17.94
CA THR A 97 16.68 -9.43 19.05
C THR A 97 17.06 -10.86 19.47
N GLU A 98 17.50 -11.69 18.52
CA GLU A 98 17.96 -13.06 18.79
C GLU A 98 19.30 -13.11 19.57
N ASN A 99 20.20 -12.16 19.34
CA ASN A 99 21.51 -12.12 20.01
C ASN A 99 21.46 -11.71 21.50
N GLN A 100 20.30 -11.34 22.04
CA GLN A 100 20.15 -10.95 23.46
C GLN A 100 19.69 -12.09 24.39
N HIS A 101 19.33 -13.27 23.84
CA HIS A 101 18.81 -14.39 24.63
C HIS A 101 19.85 -15.49 24.96
N GLU A 102 21.10 -15.40 24.48
CA GLU A 102 22.14 -16.43 24.72
C GLU A 102 23.12 -16.15 25.88
N THR A 103 22.87 -15.15 26.74
CA THR A 103 23.72 -14.89 27.92
C THR A 103 22.94 -14.96 29.23
N ILE A 104 22.61 -16.17 29.70
CA ILE A 104 22.44 -16.50 31.15
C ILE A 104 22.98 -17.90 31.40
#